data_AF-A0A8I0H790-F1
#
_entry.id   AF-A0A8I0H790-F1
#
_cell.length_a   1.000
_cell.length_b   1.000
_cell.length_c   1.000
_cell.angle_alpha   90.00
_cell.angle_beta   90.00
_cell.angle_gamma   90.00
#
_symmetry.space_group_name_H-M   'P 1'
#
loop_
_entity.id
_entity.type
_entity.pdbx_description
1 polymer ?
#
loop_
_entity_poly.entity_id
_entity_poly.type
_entity_poly.pdbx_seq_one_letter_code
_entity_poly.pdbx_strand_id
1 'polypeptide(L)' 'DATPIEVVIPKSSSASTIAQILYNARGEDEEGLIPSIAAFKVYVDFVGKANKMQAGTYILSRNMTLKQIVDIICEG' A
#
# COMPACT_ATOMS: atom_id res chain seq x y z
N ASP A 1 10.17 -11.05 -6.39
CA ASP A 1 9.09 -12.06 -6.42
C ASP A 1 7.86 -11.48 -7.11
N ALA A 2 7.29 -12.18 -8.09
CA ALA A 2 6.19 -11.69 -8.94
C ALA A 2 4.82 -12.25 -8.54
N THR A 3 4.71 -12.84 -7.33
CA THR A 3 3.45 -13.39 -6.86
C THR A 3 2.43 -12.26 -6.68
N PRO A 4 1.30 -12.29 -7.40
CA PRO A 4 0.24 -11.31 -7.25
C PRO A 4 -0.42 -11.48 -5.88
N ILE A 5 -0.59 -10.36 -5.19
CA ILE A 5 -1.18 -10.29 -3.84
C ILE A 5 -2.40 -9.40 -3.96
N GLU A 6 -3.55 -9.97 -3.66
CA GLU A 6 -4.78 -9.21 -3.60
C GLU A 6 -4.85 -8.42 -2.29
N VAL A 7 -4.95 -7.11 -2.40
CA VAL A 7 -5.06 -6.19 -1.26
C VAL A 7 -6.38 -5.45 -1.34
N VAL A 8 -7.18 -5.58 -0.29
CA VAL A 8 -8.45 -4.88 -0.17
C VAL A 8 -8.28 -3.65 0.72
N ILE A 9 -8.48 -2.46 0.14
CA ILE A 9 -8.48 -1.20 0.88
C ILE A 9 -9.94 -0.81 1.19
N PRO A 10 -10.36 -0.79 2.47
CA PRO A 10 -11.71 -0.40 2.83
C PRO A 10 -11.97 1.09 2.55
N LYS A 11 -13.24 1.43 2.29
CA LYS A 11 -13.68 2.83 2.13
C LYS A 11 -13.38 3.64 3.38
N SER A 12 -13.00 4.90 3.20
CA SER A 12 -12.62 5.82 4.28
C SER A 12 -11.37 5.41 5.08
N SER A 13 -10.50 4.57 4.50
CA SER A 13 -9.21 4.23 5.12
C SER A 13 -8.26 5.42 5.10
N SER A 14 -7.59 5.65 6.23
CA SER A 14 -6.49 6.61 6.30
C SER A 14 -5.22 6.04 5.67
N ALA A 15 -4.26 6.90 5.29
CA ALA A 15 -2.94 6.46 4.84
C ALA A 15 -2.25 5.51 5.84
N SER A 16 -2.50 5.68 7.14
CA SER A 16 -2.05 4.77 8.20
C SER A 16 -2.62 3.37 8.06
N THR A 17 -3.92 3.28 7.85
CA THR A 17 -4.66 2.02 7.72
C THR A 17 -4.21 1.29 6.46
N ILE A 18 -4.09 2.01 5.34
CA ILE A 18 -3.60 1.47 4.07
C ILE A 18 -2.17 0.94 4.24
N ALA A 19 -1.29 1.69 4.89
CA ALA A 19 0.07 1.25 5.19
C ALA A 19 0.09 -0.05 6.01
N GLN A 20 -0.75 -0.15 7.05
CA GLN A 20 -0.86 -1.38 7.84
C GLN A 20 -1.35 -2.56 7.02
N ILE A 21 -2.36 -2.36 6.16
CA ILE A 21 -2.87 -3.42 5.28
C ILE A 21 -1.76 -3.90 4.34
N LEU A 22 -1.05 -2.98 3.69
CA LEU A 22 0.06 -3.31 2.78
C LEU A 22 1.21 -4.02 3.49
N TYR A 23 1.52 -3.58 4.71
CA TYR A 23 2.56 -4.19 5.54
C TYR A 23 2.19 -5.62 5.97
N ASN A 24 0.91 -5.88 6.27
CA ASN A 24 0.44 -7.19 6.70
C ASN A 24 -0.13 -8.06 5.55
N ALA A 25 -0.06 -7.59 4.30
CA ALA A 25 -0.71 -8.24 3.16
C ALA A 25 -0.18 -9.65 2.84
N ARG A 26 1.01 -10.01 3.31
CA ARG A 26 1.63 -11.34 3.12
C ARG A 26 1.50 -12.30 4.30
N GLY A 27 0.83 -11.89 5.38
CA GLY A 27 0.79 -12.67 6.62
C GLY A 27 1.96 -12.36 7.54
N GLU A 28 1.91 -12.88 8.78
CA GLU A 28 2.81 -12.49 9.88
C GLU A 28 4.26 -12.99 9.72
N ASP A 29 4.50 -13.99 8.86
CA ASP A 29 5.80 -14.65 8.67
C ASP A 29 6.62 -14.11 7.49
N GLU A 30 6.07 -13.18 6.68
CA GLU A 30 6.73 -12.65 5.48
C GLU A 30 6.87 -11.12 5.51
N GLU A 31 7.93 -10.62 4.86
CA GLU A 31 8.05 -9.19 4.60
C GLU A 31 6.86 -8.72 3.74
N GLY A 32 6.12 -7.74 4.27
CA GLY A 32 4.97 -7.14 3.60
C GLY A 32 5.27 -6.53 2.23
N LEU A 33 4.22 -6.04 1.55
CA LEU A 33 4.37 -5.32 0.28
C LEU A 33 5.18 -4.03 0.42
N ILE A 34 5.21 -3.47 1.62
CA ILE A 34 6.01 -2.29 1.96
C ILE A 34 7.01 -2.64 3.06
N PRO A 35 8.21 -2.04 3.03
CA PRO A 35 9.27 -2.34 4.01
C PRO A 35 8.96 -1.79 5.41
N SER A 36 8.17 -0.72 5.51
CA SER A 36 7.78 -0.12 6.79
C SER A 36 6.56 0.79 6.64
N ILE A 37 5.65 0.72 7.61
CA ILE A 37 4.48 1.60 7.73
C ILE A 37 4.89 3.07 7.82
N ALA A 38 5.95 3.38 8.59
CA ALA A 38 6.41 4.74 8.78
C ALA A 38 7.00 5.32 7.49
N ALA A 39 7.81 4.52 6.76
CA ALA A 39 8.37 4.93 5.49
C ALA A 39 7.29 5.22 4.44
N PHE A 40 6.25 4.37 4.40
CA PHE A 40 5.09 4.61 3.54
C PHE A 40 4.40 5.91 3.89
N LYS A 41 4.04 6.13 5.17
CA LYS A 41 3.39 7.37 5.62
C LYS A 41 4.18 8.61 5.22
N VAL A 42 5.46 8.68 5.60
CA VAL A 42 6.34 9.80 5.28
C VAL A 42 6.38 10.04 3.78
N TYR A 43 6.45 8.97 2.98
CA TYR A 43 6.39 9.09 1.53
C TYR A 43 5.07 9.70 1.07
N VAL A 44 3.91 9.15 1.45
CA VAL A 44 2.61 9.66 0.96
C VAL A 44 2.31 11.08 1.41
N ASP A 45 2.69 11.42 2.65
CA ASP A 45 2.61 12.79 3.18
C ASP A 45 3.52 13.72 2.37
N PHE A 46 4.75 13.29 2.08
CA PHE A 46 5.70 14.06 1.29
C PHE A 46 5.22 14.29 -0.15
N VAL A 47 4.64 13.28 -0.81
CA VAL A 47 4.06 13.45 -2.16
C VAL A 47 2.68 14.14 -2.14
N GLY A 48 2.11 14.40 -0.97
CA GLY A 48 0.75 14.95 -0.82
C GLY A 48 -0.35 14.04 -1.38
N LYS A 49 -0.07 12.74 -1.50
CA LYS A 49 -0.98 11.75 -2.11
C LYS A 49 -1.88 11.03 -1.09
N ALA A 50 -1.70 11.29 0.20
CA ALA A 50 -2.46 10.63 1.28
C ALA A 50 -3.99 10.77 1.10
N ASN A 51 -4.46 11.91 0.59
CA ASN A 51 -5.88 12.17 0.34
C ASN A 51 -6.38 11.68 -1.03
N LYS A 52 -5.48 11.21 -1.91
CA LYS A 52 -5.84 10.72 -3.26
C LYS A 52 -6.00 9.20 -3.30
N MET A 53 -5.66 8.50 -2.22
CA MET A 53 -5.76 7.05 -2.15
C MET A 53 -7.21 6.62 -2.26
N GLN A 54 -7.48 5.74 -3.23
CA GLN A 54 -8.80 5.20 -3.45
C GLN A 54 -8.98 3.88 -2.72
N ALA A 55 -10.23 3.64 -2.33
CA ALA A 55 -10.64 2.37 -1.75
C ALA A 55 -11.05 1.42 -2.87
N GLY A 56 -10.57 0.20 -2.80
CA GLY A 56 -10.71 -0.78 -3.87
C GLY A 56 -9.90 -2.03 -3.60
N THR A 57 -9.99 -2.97 -4.52
CA THR A 57 -9.17 -4.18 -4.51
C THR A 57 -8.04 -4.01 -5.53
N TYR A 58 -6.81 -4.13 -5.06
CA TYR A 58 -5.61 -3.92 -5.87
C TYR A 58 -4.78 -5.19 -5.91
N ILE A 59 -4.29 -5.55 -7.10
CA ILE A 59 -3.33 -6.64 -7.26
C ILE A 59 -1.93 -6.04 -7.25
N LEU A 60 -1.20 -6.28 -6.16
CA LEU A 60 0.13 -5.75 -5.93
C LEU A 60 1.15 -6.89 -5.90
N SER A 61 2.44 -6.57 -6.00
CA SER A 61 3.52 -7.57 -5.93
C SER A 61 4.75 -6.97 -5.27
N ARG A 62 5.56 -7.79 -4.57
CA ARG A 62 6.80 -7.33 -3.91
C ARG A 62 7.83 -6.75 -4.88
N ASN A 63 7.74 -7.11 -6.16
CA ASN A 63 8.60 -6.51 -7.19
C ASN A 63 8.24 -5.03 -7.50
N MET A 64 7.11 -4.53 -6.98
CA MET A 64 6.73 -3.13 -7.12
C MET A 64 7.47 -2.26 -6.10
N THR A 65 7.81 -1.05 -6.53
CA THR A 65 8.38 -0.05 -5.64
C THR A 65 7.27 0.65 -4.85
N LEU A 66 7.63 1.24 -3.71
CA LEU A 66 6.72 2.06 -2.90
C LEU A 66 5.96 3.10 -3.75
N LYS A 67 6.66 3.73 -4.69
CA LYS A 67 6.07 4.67 -5.64
C LYS A 67 4.98 4.02 -6.49
N GLN A 68 5.24 2.86 -7.09
CA GLN A 68 4.27 2.17 -7.94
C GLN A 68 3.03 1.75 -7.16
N ILE A 69 3.21 1.20 -5.95
CA ILE A 69 2.09 0.83 -5.07
C ILE A 69 1.22 2.06 -4.78
N VAL A 70 1.83 3.18 -4.40
CA VAL A 70 1.10 4.42 -4.11
C VAL A 70 0.43 4.99 -5.36
N ASP A 71 1.06 4.92 -6.53
CA ASP A 71 0.47 5.35 -7.81
C ASP A 71 -0.79 4.55 -8.12
N ILE A 72 -0.70 3.22 -8.11
CA ILE A 72 -1.83 2.32 -8.39
C ILE A 72 -3.01 2.62 -7.47
N ILE A 73 -2.76 2.76 -6.17
CA ILE A 73 -3.79 3.09 -5.18
C ILE A 73 -4.38 4.49 -5.40
N CYS A 74 -3.58 5.44 -5.89
CA CYS A 74 -4.05 6.81 -6.16
C CYS A 74 -4.73 6.97 -7.53
N GLU A 75 -4.43 6.10 -8.49
CA GLU A 75 -5.06 6.09 -9.81
C GLU A 75 -6.50 5.57 -9.74
N GLY A 76 -6.79 4.63 -8.83
CA GLY A 76 -8.15 4.18 -8.55
C GLY A 76 -8.56 2.96 -9.34
#